data_AF-A0A961S4G0-F1
#
_entry.id   AF-A0A961S4G0-F1
#
_cell.length_a   1.000
_cell.length_b   1.000
_cell.length_c   1.000
_cell.angle_alpha   90.00
_cell.angle_beta   90.00
_cell.angle_gamma   90.00
#
_symmetry.space_group_name_H-M   'P 1'
#
loop_
_entity.id
_entity.type
_entity.pdbx_description
1 polymer ?
#
loop_
_entity_poly.entity_id
_entity_poly.type
_entity_poly.pdbx_seq_one_letter_code
_entity_poly.pdbx_strand_id
1 'polypeptide(L)'
;MLERFRLEPSRAFLHLAVILIVALWTVPTAGLLVSSLRDKNLIASSGWWNALTTSEQSGQGRMKAPDQQVEKDGHFEIAGNLFEGEKSSGEITAFSTRVQQPDQYPAGTTAAYDDGKTLIVNADGSYVY
;
A
#
# COMPACT_ATOMS: atom_id res chain seq x y z
N MET A 1 6.83 -46.66 20.64
CA MET A 1 5.48 -46.05 20.59
C MET A 1 5.48 -44.98 19.49
N LEU A 2 5.40 -45.42 18.23
CA LEU A 2 5.24 -44.54 17.07
C LEU A 2 4.27 -45.27 16.15
N GLU A 3 2.96 -45.03 16.34
CA GLU A 3 1.95 -45.49 15.40
C GLU A 3 2.23 -44.84 14.05
N ARG A 4 2.50 -45.68 13.05
CA ARG A 4 2.68 -45.26 11.68
C ARG A 4 1.36 -44.66 11.21
N PHE A 5 1.37 -43.35 10.92
CA PHE A 5 0.43 -42.72 9.99
C PHE A 5 0.55 -43.46 8.65
N ARG A 6 -0.20 -44.53 8.49
CA ARG A 6 -0.31 -45.28 7.24
C ARG A 6 -1.23 -44.46 6.34
N LEU A 7 -0.66 -43.51 5.63
CA LEU A 7 -1.33 -42.77 4.57
C LEU A 7 -1.68 -43.77 3.47
N GLU A 8 -2.87 -44.37 3.56
CA GLU A 8 -3.43 -45.20 2.49
C GLU A 8 -3.59 -44.30 1.25
N PRO A 9 -2.84 -44.52 0.15
CA PRO A 9 -2.74 -43.58 -0.97
C PRO A 9 -4.10 -43.28 -1.61
N SER A 10 -4.99 -44.27 -1.61
CA SER A 10 -6.36 -44.17 -2.11
C SER A 10 -7.24 -43.23 -1.26
N ARG A 11 -7.10 -43.28 0.07
CA ARG A 11 -7.82 -42.38 0.98
C ARG A 11 -7.27 -40.97 0.87
N ALA A 12 -5.95 -40.81 0.81
CA ALA A 12 -5.33 -39.49 0.63
C ALA A 12 -5.81 -38.81 -0.65
N PHE A 13 -5.94 -39.56 -1.76
CA PHE A 13 -6.50 -39.06 -3.01
C PHE A 13 -7.96 -38.59 -2.86
N LEU A 14 -8.80 -39.37 -2.18
CA LEU A 14 -10.19 -38.97 -1.92
C LEU A 14 -10.28 -37.67 -1.12
N HIS A 15 -9.47 -37.53 -0.07
CA HIS A 15 -9.46 -36.32 0.76
C HIS A 15 -8.98 -35.11 -0.03
N LEU A 16 -7.97 -35.27 -0.88
CA LEU A 16 -7.53 -34.22 -1.81
C LEU A 16 -8.66 -33.81 -2.77
N ALA A 17 -9.36 -34.76 -3.38
CA ALA A 17 -10.48 -34.47 -4.27
C ALA A 17 -11.60 -33.70 -3.56
N VAL A 18 -11.95 -34.09 -2.34
CA VAL A 18 -12.95 -33.39 -1.51
C VAL A 18 -12.48 -31.97 -1.17
N ILE A 19 -11.22 -31.79 -0.75
CA ILE A 19 -10.65 -30.47 -0.46
C ILE A 19 -10.70 -29.58 -1.70
N LEU A 20 -10.37 -30.10 -2.88
CA LEU A 20 -10.42 -29.34 -4.13
C LEU A 20 -11.84 -28.89 -4.48
N ILE A 21 -12.84 -29.76 -4.30
CA ILE A 21 -14.25 -29.42 -4.54
C ILE A 21 -14.73 -28.35 -3.54
N VAL A 22 -14.38 -28.49 -2.26
CA VAL A 22 -14.70 -27.49 -1.23
C VAL A 22 -14.02 -26.16 -1.54
N ALA A 23 -12.73 -26.16 -1.89
CA ALA A 23 -11.99 -24.97 -2.28
C ALA A 23 -12.64 -24.28 -3.49
N LEU A 24 -13.01 -25.05 -4.53
CA LEU A 24 -13.64 -24.53 -5.74
C LEU A 24 -14.92 -23.74 -5.45
N TRP A 25 -15.73 -24.17 -4.47
CA TRP A 25 -16.94 -23.46 -4.07
C TRP A 25 -16.69 -22.35 -3.03
N THR A 26 -15.76 -22.54 -2.10
CA THR A 26 -15.49 -21.57 -1.03
C THR A 26 -14.72 -20.34 -1.50
N VAL A 27 -13.86 -20.48 -2.50
CA VAL A 27 -13.08 -19.38 -3.08
C VAL A 27 -13.97 -18.23 -3.61
N PRO A 28 -15.01 -18.46 -4.43
CA PRO A 28 -15.87 -17.36 -4.90
C PRO A 28 -16.71 -16.73 -3.78
N THR A 29 -17.19 -17.50 -2.79
CA THR A 29 -17.95 -16.93 -1.66
C THR A 29 -17.06 -16.11 -0.73
N ALA A 30 -15.85 -16.59 -0.44
CA ALA A 30 -14.85 -15.84 0.31
C ALA A 30 -14.45 -14.55 -0.42
N GLY A 31 -14.29 -14.60 -1.76
CA GLY A 31 -13.99 -13.42 -2.56
C GLY A 31 -15.06 -12.32 -2.47
N LEU A 32 -16.35 -12.71 -2.48
CA LEU A 32 -17.45 -11.77 -2.27
C LEU A 32 -17.44 -11.17 -0.85
N LEU A 33 -17.20 -12.00 0.17
CA LEU A 33 -17.14 -11.55 1.56
C LEU A 33 -16.01 -10.53 1.77
N VAL A 34 -14.79 -10.84 1.32
CA VAL A 34 -13.62 -9.95 1.43
C VAL A 34 -13.87 -8.64 0.67
N SER A 35 -14.48 -8.73 -0.51
CA SER A 35 -14.81 -7.53 -1.31
C SER A 35 -15.84 -6.63 -0.61
N SER A 36 -16.77 -7.19 0.19
CA SER A 36 -17.75 -6.40 0.95
C SER A 36 -17.14 -5.57 2.08
N LEU A 37 -15.94 -5.94 2.56
CA LEU A 37 -15.23 -5.24 3.64
C LEU A 37 -14.20 -4.24 3.11
N ARG A 38 -13.89 -4.26 1.81
CA ARG A 38 -12.84 -3.45 1.17
C ARG A 38 -13.42 -2.20 0.51
N ASP A 39 -12.61 -1.13 0.45
CA ASP A 39 -12.99 0.12 -0.24
C ASP A 39 -13.28 -0.12 -1.73
N LYS A 40 -14.30 0.56 -2.26
CA LYS A 40 -14.76 0.41 -3.64
C LYS A 40 -13.68 0.68 -4.68
N ASN A 41 -12.78 1.63 -4.41
CA ASN A 41 -11.70 1.99 -5.35
C ASN A 41 -10.70 0.85 -5.52
N LEU A 42 -10.57 -0.01 -4.51
CA LEU A 42 -9.62 -1.10 -4.51
C LEU A 42 -10.15 -2.37 -5.19
N ILE A 43 -11.48 -2.51 -5.32
CA ILE A 43 -12.13 -3.66 -5.98
C ILE A 43 -11.80 -3.69 -7.49
N ALA A 44 -11.57 -2.53 -8.11
CA ALA A 44 -11.29 -2.41 -9.54
C ALA A 44 -9.81 -2.56 -9.90
N SER A 45 -8.89 -2.33 -8.96
CA SER A 45 -7.44 -2.30 -9.23
C SER A 45 -6.70 -3.57 -8.83
N SER A 46 -7.23 -4.38 -7.90
CA SER A 46 -6.57 -5.63 -7.51
C SER A 46 -7.54 -6.73 -7.08
N GLY A 47 -7.12 -8.00 -7.24
CA GLY A 47 -7.89 -9.15 -6.79
C GLY A 47 -8.12 -9.17 -5.27
N TRP A 48 -9.18 -9.83 -4.83
CA TRP A 48 -9.57 -9.92 -3.42
C TRP A 48 -8.55 -10.69 -2.56
N TRP A 49 -7.79 -11.62 -3.15
CA TRP A 49 -6.73 -12.35 -2.45
C TRP A 49 -5.58 -11.45 -2.00
N ASN A 50 -5.36 -10.29 -2.63
CA ASN A 50 -4.36 -9.30 -2.19
C ASN A 50 -4.75 -8.63 -0.86
N ALA A 51 -5.99 -8.77 -0.39
CA ALA A 51 -6.38 -8.31 0.94
C ALA A 51 -5.67 -9.08 2.07
N LEU A 52 -5.08 -10.24 1.76
CA LEU A 52 -4.27 -11.03 2.70
C LEU A 52 -2.80 -10.58 2.74
N THR A 53 -2.42 -9.59 1.93
CA THR A 53 -1.06 -9.04 1.85
C THR A 53 -1.07 -7.55 2.19
N THR A 54 0.10 -6.95 2.40
CA THR A 54 0.20 -5.50 2.64
C THR A 54 -0.38 -4.75 1.44
N SER A 55 -1.25 -3.77 1.70
CA SER A 55 -1.89 -2.96 0.65
C SER A 55 -1.23 -1.60 0.60
N GLU A 56 -0.57 -1.30 -0.51
CA GLU A 56 -0.13 0.06 -0.84
C GLU A 56 -1.33 0.85 -1.37
N GLN A 57 -1.45 2.12 -0.97
CA GLN A 57 -2.52 3.01 -1.39
C GLN A 57 -1.92 4.34 -1.83
N SER A 58 -2.25 4.79 -3.05
CA SER A 58 -1.88 6.14 -3.49
C SER A 58 -2.85 7.15 -2.90
N GLY A 59 -2.32 8.04 -2.05
CA GLY A 59 -3.07 9.17 -1.47
C GLY A 59 -2.61 10.51 -2.04
N GLN A 60 -3.32 11.58 -1.69
CA GLN A 60 -2.89 12.95 -1.95
C GLN A 60 -2.83 13.70 -0.61
N GLY A 61 -1.63 14.12 -0.22
CA GLY A 61 -1.41 15.00 0.92
C GLY A 61 -1.27 16.45 0.47
N ARG A 62 -1.69 17.40 1.31
CA ARG A 62 -1.45 18.83 1.08
C ARG A 62 -0.22 19.30 1.85
N MET A 63 0.65 20.03 1.16
CA MET A 63 1.72 20.77 1.80
C MET A 63 1.19 22.03 2.49
N LYS A 64 1.99 22.59 3.39
CA LYS A 64 1.70 23.88 4.01
C LYS A 64 1.66 24.97 2.94
N ALA A 65 0.89 26.01 3.24
CA ALA A 65 0.74 27.15 2.35
C ALA A 65 2.04 27.96 2.25
N PRO A 66 2.26 28.71 1.14
CA PRO A 66 3.51 29.44 0.90
C PRO A 66 3.85 30.50 1.96
N ASP A 67 2.87 30.97 2.73
CA ASP A 67 3.03 31.91 3.83
C ASP A 67 3.69 31.29 5.07
N GLN A 68 3.77 29.96 5.15
CA GLN A 68 4.46 29.23 6.22
C GLN A 68 5.88 28.79 5.86
N GLN A 69 6.44 29.32 4.77
CA GLN A 69 7.85 29.12 4.43
C GLN A 69 8.76 29.71 5.51
N VAL A 70 9.86 29.01 5.80
CA VAL A 70 10.87 29.44 6.77
C VAL A 70 12.18 29.67 6.03
N GLU A 71 12.82 30.81 6.26
CA GLU A 71 14.15 31.08 5.71
C GLU A 71 15.21 30.31 6.51
N LYS A 72 15.94 29.44 5.81
CA LYS A 72 17.10 28.71 6.31
C LYS A 72 18.24 28.88 5.34
N ASP A 73 19.42 29.22 5.83
CA ASP A 73 20.65 29.27 5.03
C ASP A 73 20.51 30.04 3.69
N GLY A 74 19.75 31.15 3.70
CA GLY A 74 19.54 32.03 2.55
C GLY A 74 18.53 31.53 1.50
N HIS A 75 17.77 30.48 1.79
CA HIS A 75 16.69 29.95 0.96
C HIS A 75 15.41 29.74 1.78
N PHE A 76 14.26 29.74 1.10
CA PHE A 76 12.97 29.50 1.73
C PHE A 76 12.61 28.03 1.60
N GLU A 77 12.36 27.37 2.73
CA GLU A 77 11.94 25.97 2.80
C GLU A 77 10.51 25.87 3.34
N ILE A 78 9.70 24.99 2.75
CA ILE A 78 8.40 24.57 3.29
C ILE A 78 8.56 23.16 3.84
N ALA A 79 8.56 23.03 5.16
CA ALA A 79 8.69 21.75 5.86
C ALA A 79 7.43 21.41 6.67
N GLY A 80 7.06 20.12 6.65
CA GLY A 80 5.93 19.61 7.42
C GLY A 80 5.88 18.09 7.43
N ASN A 81 4.78 17.54 7.93
CA ASN A 81 4.50 16.10 7.86
C ASN A 81 3.12 15.86 7.20
N LEU A 82 3.06 14.92 6.26
CA LEU A 82 1.86 14.60 5.48
C LEU A 82 0.78 13.88 6.31
N PHE A 83 1.14 13.26 7.43
CA PHE A 83 0.22 12.63 8.37
C PHE A 83 -0.26 13.60 9.48
N GLU A 84 0.28 14.82 9.54
CA GLU A 84 -0.09 15.80 10.55
C GLU A 84 -1.54 16.30 10.33
N GLY A 85 -2.42 16.00 11.28
CA GLY A 85 -3.85 16.36 11.21
C GLY A 85 -4.73 15.38 10.42
N GLU A 86 -4.14 14.35 9.81
CA GLU A 86 -4.87 13.25 9.19
C GLU A 86 -5.18 12.15 10.21
N LYS A 87 -6.29 11.42 10.02
CA LYS A 87 -6.55 10.18 10.77
C LYS A 87 -5.73 8.99 10.26
N SER A 88 -5.02 9.20 9.16
CA SER A 88 -4.29 8.20 8.40
C SER A 88 -2.85 8.16 8.89
N SER A 89 -2.33 6.98 9.18
CA SER A 89 -0.93 6.75 9.51
C SER A 89 -0.40 5.59 8.67
N GLY A 90 0.88 5.60 8.34
CA GLY A 90 1.50 4.58 7.50
C GLY A 90 2.93 4.93 7.17
N GLU A 91 3.51 4.13 6.27
CA GLU A 91 4.84 4.36 5.72
C GLU A 91 4.69 4.80 4.26
N ILE A 92 5.32 5.91 3.89
CA ILE A 92 5.39 6.33 2.50
C ILE A 92 6.45 5.49 1.80
N THR A 93 6.06 4.72 0.80
CA THR A 93 6.98 3.89 0.00
C THR A 93 7.55 4.67 -1.19
N ALA A 94 6.71 5.48 -1.84
CA ALA A 94 7.08 6.31 -2.98
C ALA A 94 6.21 7.58 -3.04
N PHE A 95 6.70 8.58 -3.75
CA PHE A 95 6.02 9.83 -4.03
C PHE A 95 6.26 10.29 -5.47
N SER A 96 5.52 11.31 -5.90
CA SER A 96 5.66 11.89 -7.23
C SER A 96 5.23 13.34 -7.27
N THR A 97 5.74 14.06 -8.28
CA THR A 97 5.30 15.41 -8.63
C THR A 97 4.21 15.39 -9.71
N ARG A 98 3.87 14.21 -10.28
CA ARG A 98 2.87 14.03 -11.34
C ARG A 98 1.88 12.93 -10.99
N VAL A 99 0.59 13.20 -11.17
CA VAL A 99 -0.51 12.25 -10.88
C VAL A 99 -0.43 10.99 -11.76
N GLN A 100 0.13 11.08 -12.97
CA GLN A 100 0.19 9.92 -13.89
C GLN A 100 1.19 8.84 -13.45
N GLN A 101 2.17 9.16 -12.60
CA GLN A 101 3.23 8.25 -12.15
C GLN A 101 3.44 8.43 -10.64
N PRO A 102 2.51 7.97 -9.79
CA PRO A 102 2.55 8.21 -8.35
C PRO A 102 3.76 7.56 -7.64
N ASP A 103 4.38 6.57 -8.26
CA ASP A 103 5.50 5.76 -7.78
C ASP A 103 6.86 6.18 -8.38
N GLN A 104 6.96 7.39 -8.94
CA GLN A 104 8.14 7.86 -9.67
C GLN A 104 9.42 7.93 -8.81
N TYR A 105 9.30 8.38 -7.56
CA TYR A 105 10.43 8.60 -6.65
C TYR A 105 10.26 7.79 -5.36
N PRO A 106 11.21 6.91 -4.99
CA PRO A 106 11.19 6.23 -3.69
C PRO A 106 11.23 7.25 -2.55
N ALA A 107 10.59 6.92 -1.41
CA ALA A 107 10.68 7.77 -0.23
C ALA A 107 12.13 7.99 0.22
N GLY A 108 12.43 9.19 0.68
CA GLY A 108 13.77 9.65 1.06
C GLY A 108 14.64 10.11 -0.11
N THR A 109 14.13 10.08 -1.34
CA THR A 109 14.84 10.63 -2.51
C THR A 109 14.41 12.06 -2.82
N THR A 110 15.27 12.81 -3.51
CA THR A 110 14.99 14.19 -3.94
C THR A 110 14.41 14.18 -5.35
N ALA A 111 13.18 14.67 -5.50
CA ALA A 111 12.57 14.96 -6.80
C ALA A 111 12.93 16.40 -7.21
N ALA A 112 13.46 16.57 -8.42
CA ALA A 112 13.73 17.89 -8.99
C ALA A 112 12.56 18.35 -9.88
N TYR A 113 12.23 19.63 -9.79
CA TYR A 113 11.32 20.31 -10.69
C TYR A 113 12.09 20.98 -11.83
N ASP A 114 11.42 21.18 -12.96
CA ASP A 114 12.00 21.85 -14.13
C ASP A 114 12.42 23.31 -13.85
N ASP A 115 11.88 23.93 -12.80
CA ASP A 115 12.19 25.29 -12.35
C ASP A 115 13.34 25.34 -11.32
N GLY A 116 14.03 24.23 -11.08
CA GLY A 116 15.16 24.13 -10.16
C GLY A 116 14.79 23.93 -8.69
N LYS A 117 13.50 23.83 -8.36
CA LYS A 117 13.04 23.50 -7.00
C LYS A 117 13.18 22.01 -6.73
N THR A 118 13.24 21.63 -5.46
CA THR A 118 13.41 20.24 -5.05
C THR A 118 12.39 19.85 -4.01
N LEU A 119 11.89 18.62 -4.08
CA LEU A 119 11.01 18.05 -3.05
C LEU A 119 11.62 16.75 -2.55
N ILE A 120 11.72 16.61 -1.24
CA ILE A 120 12.00 15.33 -0.60
C ILE A 120 10.83 14.96 0.30
N VAL A 121 10.39 13.72 0.22
CA VAL A 121 9.36 13.14 1.09
C VAL A 121 9.92 11.86 1.69
N ASN A 122 9.98 11.78 3.01
CA ASN A 122 10.51 10.65 3.75
C ASN A 122 9.42 9.63 4.10
N ALA A 123 9.85 8.42 4.48
CA ALA A 123 8.97 7.31 4.81
C ALA A 123 8.07 7.59 6.02
N ASP A 124 8.51 8.44 6.95
CA ASP A 124 7.77 8.91 8.13
C ASP A 124 6.73 10.00 7.83
N GLY A 125 6.58 10.39 6.55
CA GLY A 125 5.68 11.44 6.10
C GLY A 125 6.26 12.85 6.19
N SER A 126 7.48 13.03 6.72
CA SER A 126 8.12 14.35 6.71
C SER A 126 8.51 14.76 5.28
N TYR A 127 8.32 16.04 4.95
CA TYR A 127 8.70 16.57 3.65
C TYR A 127 9.38 17.93 3.77
N VAL A 128 10.22 18.24 2.78
CA VAL A 128 10.85 19.55 2.58
C VAL A 128 10.77 19.91 1.09
N TYR A 129 10.28 21.12 0.81
CA TYR A 129 10.17 21.71 -0.52
C TYR A 129 10.88 23.07 -0.58
#